data_AF-A0A4C1T2Y0-F1
#
_entry.id   AF-A0A4C1T2Y0-F1
#
_cell.length_a   1.000
_cell.length_b   1.000
_cell.length_c   1.000
_cell.angle_alpha   90.00
_cell.angle_beta   90.00
_cell.angle_gamma   90.00
#
_symmetry.space_group_name_H-M   'P 1'
#
loop_
_entity.id
_entity.type
_entity.pdbx_description
1 polymer ?
#
loop_
_entity_poly.entity_id
_entity_poly.type
_entity_poly.pdbx_seq_one_letter_code
_entity_poly.pdbx_strand_id
1 'polypeptide(L)'
;MLCMLHWSRAYDERYDAVDIEGIVAHDLVHRAVNGCLLDEVDCGEFWREVKVIAKEIATTRCAKCTPRQKFIIKTYSVATKKKYPEVWKQLRYMYKNS
;
A
#
# COMPACT_ATOMS: atom_id res chain seq x y z
N MET A 1 -0.46 -28.63 26.23
CA MET A 1 0.44 -28.32 25.10
C MET A 1 0.30 -26.84 24.79
N LEU A 2 1.34 -26.07 25.09
CA LEU A 2 1.41 -24.63 24.91
C LEU A 2 1.39 -24.29 23.41
N CYS A 3 0.49 -23.40 23.01
CA CYS A 3 0.80 -22.45 21.95
C CYS A 3 0.41 -21.06 22.46
N MET A 4 1.28 -20.51 23.29
CA MET A 4 1.40 -19.06 23.44
C MET A 4 1.90 -18.51 22.09
N LEU A 5 1.00 -18.33 21.13
CA LEU A 5 1.32 -17.61 19.91
C LEU A 5 0.97 -16.15 20.15
N HIS A 6 2.03 -15.40 20.35
CA HIS A 6 2.11 -13.96 20.39
C HIS A 6 1.39 -13.38 19.16
N TRP A 7 0.13 -12.95 19.29
CA TRP A 7 -0.65 -12.36 18.21
C TRP A 7 -0.20 -10.90 18.02
N SER A 8 0.98 -10.70 17.43
CA SER A 8 1.44 -9.35 17.10
C SER A 8 0.72 -8.85 15.83
N ARG A 9 -0.44 -8.22 16.03
CA ARG A 9 -0.74 -6.84 15.57
C ARG A 9 -0.55 -6.49 14.09
N ALA A 10 -0.53 -7.44 13.16
CA ALA A 10 -0.40 -7.17 11.73
C ALA A 10 -1.71 -6.67 11.09
N TYR A 11 -1.62 -6.02 9.93
CA TYR A 11 -2.82 -5.67 9.17
C TYR A 11 -3.50 -6.94 8.65
N ASP A 12 -4.82 -6.84 8.41
CA ASP A 12 -5.67 -7.93 7.96
C ASP A 12 -5.06 -8.73 6.80
N GLU A 13 -5.13 -10.06 6.89
CA GLU A 13 -4.55 -11.00 5.92
C GLU A 13 -5.15 -10.82 4.51
N ARG A 14 -6.34 -10.23 4.37
CA ARG A 14 -6.91 -9.91 3.06
C ARG A 14 -6.02 -8.97 2.23
N TYR A 15 -5.20 -8.13 2.87
CA TYR A 15 -4.24 -7.29 2.17
C TYR A 15 -3.09 -8.09 1.56
N ASP A 16 -2.84 -9.32 2.03
CA ASP A 16 -1.76 -10.19 1.55
C ASP A 16 -2.12 -10.85 0.21
N ALA A 17 -3.43 -11.02 -0.04
CA ALA A 17 -4.01 -11.66 -1.23
C ALA A 17 -3.98 -10.77 -2.49
N VAL A 18 -3.56 -9.51 -2.37
CA VAL A 18 -3.45 -8.59 -3.51
C VAL A 18 -2.42 -9.09 -4.51
N ASP A 19 -2.82 -9.18 -5.78
CA ASP A 19 -1.91 -9.35 -6.91
C ASP A 19 -1.25 -8.01 -7.27
N ILE A 20 -0.27 -7.63 -6.46
CA ILE A 20 0.45 -6.38 -6.65
C ILE A 20 1.23 -6.35 -7.97
N GLU A 21 1.68 -7.50 -8.46
CA GLU A 21 2.47 -7.60 -9.69
C GLU A 21 1.59 -7.35 -10.91
N GLY A 22 0.39 -7.94 -10.95
CA GLY A 22 -0.62 -7.64 -11.96
C GLY A 22 -1.03 -6.16 -11.96
N ILE A 23 -1.25 -5.58 -10.77
CA ILE A 23 -1.61 -4.15 -10.63
C ILE A 23 -0.53 -3.26 -11.23
N VAL A 24 0.75 -3.45 -10.88
CA VAL A 24 1.83 -2.57 -11.37
C VAL A 24 2.22 -2.87 -12.81
N ALA A 25 1.89 -4.06 -13.34
CA ALA A 25 2.09 -4.40 -14.74
C ALA A 25 1.07 -3.68 -15.65
N HIS A 26 -0.17 -3.50 -15.19
CA HIS A 26 -1.25 -2.94 -16.00
C HIS A 26 -1.40 -1.43 -15.80
N ASP A 27 -0.91 -0.63 -16.76
CA ASP A 27 -0.81 0.83 -16.65
C ASP A 27 -2.14 1.56 -16.31
N LEU A 28 -3.26 1.14 -16.89
CA LEU A 28 -4.58 1.71 -16.57
C LEU A 28 -4.96 1.50 -15.10
N VAL A 29 -4.74 0.28 -14.58
CA VAL A 29 -5.07 -0.08 -13.20
C VAL A 29 -4.11 0.61 -12.24
N HIS A 30 -2.80 0.61 -12.55
CA HIS A 30 -1.81 1.30 -11.73
C HIS A 30 -2.11 2.80 -11.64
N ARG A 31 -2.48 3.44 -12.75
CA ARG A 31 -2.89 4.85 -12.77
C ARG A 31 -4.16 5.09 -11.94
N ALA A 32 -5.16 4.22 -12.03
CA ALA A 32 -6.37 4.34 -11.22
C ALA A 32 -6.07 4.22 -9.72
N VAL A 33 -5.20 3.29 -9.31
CA VAL A 33 -4.75 3.16 -7.92
C VAL A 33 -3.98 4.40 -7.47
N ASN A 34 -3.07 4.92 -8.29
CA ASN A 34 -2.35 6.16 -8.01
C ASN A 34 -3.31 7.33 -7.77
N GLY A 35 -4.28 7.54 -8.67
CA GLY A 35 -5.26 8.61 -8.55
C GLY A 35 -6.13 8.46 -7.30
N CYS A 36 -6.58 7.23 -7.00
CA CYS A 36 -7.30 6.94 -5.76
C CYS A 36 -6.47 7.31 -4.52
N LEU A 37 -5.21 6.89 -4.45
CA LEU A 37 -4.33 7.22 -3.34
C LEU A 37 -4.01 8.72 -3.23
N LEU A 38 -4.19 9.50 -4.31
CA LEU A 38 -4.02 10.96 -4.34
C LEU A 38 -5.32 11.75 -4.18
N ASP A 39 -6.48 11.11 -3.94
CA ASP A 39 -7.80 11.76 -3.95
C ASP A 39 -8.19 12.41 -5.31
N GLU A 40 -7.63 11.92 -6.42
CA GLU A 40 -7.94 12.44 -7.77
C GLU A 40 -9.12 11.72 -8.43
N VAL A 41 -9.40 10.48 -8.01
CA VAL A 41 -10.52 9.67 -8.50
C VAL A 41 -11.11 8.84 -7.36
N ASP A 42 -12.33 8.35 -7.56
CA ASP A 42 -12.97 7.44 -6.60
C ASP A 42 -12.15 6.17 -6.39
N CYS A 43 -12.01 5.80 -5.12
CA CYS A 43 -11.36 4.57 -4.71
C CYS A 43 -12.36 3.41 -4.69
N GLY A 44 -11.95 2.27 -5.27
CA GLY A 44 -12.59 1.00 -4.98
C GLY A 44 -12.55 0.68 -3.48
N GLU A 45 -13.51 -0.11 -3.00
CA GLU A 45 -13.68 -0.43 -1.57
C GLU A 45 -12.37 -0.88 -0.89
N PHE A 46 -11.69 -1.84 -1.50
CA PHE A 46 -10.39 -2.34 -1.03
C PHE A 46 -9.35 -1.22 -0.87
N TRP A 47 -9.24 -0.33 -1.86
CA TRP A 47 -8.24 0.75 -1.84
C TRP A 47 -8.60 1.88 -0.88
N ARG A 48 -9.88 2.10 -0.59
CA ARG A 48 -10.32 3.02 0.48
C ARG A 48 -9.77 2.56 1.82
N GLU A 49 -9.84 1.27 2.11
CA GLU A 49 -9.34 0.72 3.36
C GLU A 49 -7.80 0.80 3.44
N VAL A 50 -7.11 0.47 2.34
CA VAL A 50 -5.65 0.64 2.23
C VAL A 50 -5.25 2.09 2.48
N LYS A 51 -6.01 3.05 1.93
CA LYS A 51 -5.76 4.48 2.09
C LYS A 51 -5.84 4.93 3.55
N VAL A 52 -6.81 4.41 4.32
CA VAL A 52 -6.96 4.69 5.76
C VAL A 52 -5.69 4.28 6.53
N ILE A 53 -5.08 3.14 6.19
CA ILE A 53 -3.87 2.64 6.86
C ILE A 53 -2.56 3.14 6.22
N ALA A 54 -2.60 3.69 5.00
CA ALA A 54 -1.43 4.11 4.24
C ALA A 54 -0.59 5.17 4.98
N LYS A 55 -1.25 6.08 5.70
CA LYS A 55 -0.59 7.07 6.56
C LYS A 55 0.18 6.40 7.69
N GLU A 56 -0.43 5.50 8.44
CA GLU A 56 0.25 4.76 9.51
C GLU A 56 1.44 3.96 8.97
N ILE A 57 1.25 3.29 7.83
CA ILE A 57 2.32 2.54 7.14
C ILE A 57 3.50 3.47 6.81
N ALA A 58 3.22 4.66 6.27
CA ALA A 58 4.27 5.62 5.88
C ALA A 58 5.00 6.20 7.09
N THR A 59 4.29 6.57 8.16
CA THR A 59 4.86 7.14 9.39
C THR A 59 5.67 6.11 10.17
N THR A 60 5.13 4.91 10.36
CA THR A 60 5.76 3.84 11.16
C THR A 60 6.73 2.98 10.36
N ARG A 61 6.87 3.25 9.05
CA ARG A 61 7.63 2.42 8.11
C ARG A 61 7.20 0.95 8.15
N CYS A 62 5.89 0.71 8.15
CA CYS A 62 5.32 -0.63 8.11
C CYS A 62 5.69 -1.49 9.34
N ALA A 63 5.75 -0.90 10.54
CA ALA A 63 6.19 -1.59 11.76
C ALA A 63 5.40 -2.87 12.06
N LYS A 64 4.11 -2.88 11.69
CA LYS A 64 3.17 -3.99 11.90
C LYS A 64 3.06 -4.96 10.72
N CYS A 65 3.67 -4.66 9.58
CA CYS A 65 3.37 -5.38 8.35
C CYS A 65 3.94 -6.81 8.31
N THR A 66 3.17 -7.74 7.74
CA THR A 66 3.65 -9.08 7.39
C THR A 66 4.78 -9.00 6.35
N PRO A 67 5.60 -10.06 6.18
CA PRO A 67 6.57 -10.12 5.09
C PRO A 67 5.94 -9.89 3.71
N ARG A 68 4.72 -10.43 3.50
CA ARG A 68 3.98 -10.25 2.24
C ARG A 68 3.51 -8.80 2.06
N GLN A 69 2.99 -8.14 3.09
CA GLN A 69 2.61 -6.72 3.02
C GLN A 69 3.81 -5.82 2.73
N LYS A 70 4.97 -6.10 3.34
CA LYS A 70 6.22 -5.38 3.04
C LYS A 70 6.64 -5.56 1.59
N PHE A 71 6.51 -6.78 1.06
CA PHE A 71 6.75 -7.05 -0.36
C PHE A 71 5.81 -6.23 -1.24
N ILE A 72 4.50 -6.24 -0.96
CA ILE A 72 3.49 -5.48 -1.71
C ILE A 72 3.83 -4.00 -1.75
N ILE A 73 4.08 -3.38 -0.59
CA ILE A 73 4.39 -1.95 -0.49
C ILE A 73 5.70 -1.62 -1.22
N LYS A 74 6.72 -2.48 -1.11
CA LYS A 74 7.99 -2.29 -1.82
C LYS A 74 7.80 -2.37 -3.34
N THR A 75 7.09 -3.38 -3.82
CA THR A 75 6.81 -3.58 -5.26
C THR A 75 6.04 -2.40 -5.82
N TYR A 76 4.98 -1.96 -5.14
CA TYR A 76 4.24 -0.75 -5.49
C TYR A 76 5.16 0.47 -5.55
N SER A 77 5.91 0.73 -4.47
CA SER A 77 6.77 1.92 -4.35
C SER A 77 7.84 1.97 -5.45
N VAL A 78 8.47 0.84 -5.75
CA VAL A 78 9.51 0.74 -6.79
C VAL A 78 8.88 0.96 -8.17
N ALA A 79 7.75 0.32 -8.45
CA ALA A 79 7.07 0.47 -9.73
C ALA A 79 6.57 1.91 -9.94
N THR A 80 5.91 2.51 -8.94
CA THR A 80 5.42 3.89 -9.03
C THR A 80 6.57 4.87 -9.16
N LYS A 81 7.67 4.70 -8.41
CA LYS A 81 8.87 5.55 -8.56
C LYS A 81 9.46 5.48 -9.98
N LYS A 82 9.43 4.30 -10.61
CA LYS A 82 9.98 4.07 -11.95
C LYS A 82 9.06 4.59 -13.05
N LYS A 83 7.76 4.27 -13.00
CA LYS A 83 6.77 4.59 -14.05
C LYS A 83 6.16 5.99 -13.91
N TYR A 84 5.95 6.44 -12.68
CA TYR A 84 5.23 7.68 -12.35
C TYR A 84 6.00 8.50 -11.30
N PRO A 85 7.20 9.02 -11.63
CA PRO A 85 8.08 9.66 -10.65
C PRO A 85 7.46 10.90 -9.97
N GLU A 86 6.67 11.69 -10.69
CA GLU A 86 5.99 12.86 -10.11
C GLU A 86 4.86 12.46 -9.16
N VAL A 87 4.03 11.48 -9.56
CA VAL A 87 3.02 10.85 -8.69
C VAL A 87 3.65 10.29 -7.43
N TRP A 88 4.81 9.63 -7.55
CA TRP A 88 5.54 9.13 -6.38
C TRP A 88 5.98 10.26 -5.42
N LYS A 89 6.40 11.42 -5.95
CA LYS A 89 6.71 12.58 -5.11
C LYS A 89 5.46 13.07 -4.38
N GLN A 90 4.33 13.17 -5.06
CA GLN A 90 3.04 13.60 -4.48
C GLN A 90 2.57 12.63 -3.39
N LEU A 91 2.59 11.32 -3.65
CA LEU A 91 2.21 10.31 -2.65
C LEU A 91 3.09 10.40 -1.41
N ARG A 92 4.42 10.55 -1.58
CA ARG A 92 5.32 10.72 -0.44
C ARG A 92 5.01 12.00 0.33
N TYR A 93 4.70 13.09 -0.35
CA TYR A 93 4.32 14.34 0.29
C TYR A 93 3.03 14.15 1.10
N MET A 94 1.99 13.58 0.48
CA MET A 94 0.69 13.34 1.10
C MET A 94 0.77 12.48 2.36
N TYR A 95 1.47 11.35 2.31
CA TYR A 95 1.49 10.40 3.44
C TYR A 95 2.62 10.62 4.45
N LYS A 96 3.63 11.46 4.16
CA LYS A 96 4.67 11.82 5.15
C LYS A 96 4.44 13.17 5.82
N ASN A 97 3.71 14.09 5.18
CA ASN A 97 3.47 15.44 5.70
C ASN A 97 2.02 15.66 6.18
N SER A 98 1.13 14.67 6.06
CA SER A 98 -0.22 14.71 6.65
C SER A 98 -0.18 14.28 8.11
#